data_AF-A0A0N6ZHF5-F1
#
_entry.id   AF-A0A0N6ZHF5-F1
#
_cell.length_a   1.000
_cell.length_b   1.000
_cell.length_c   1.000
_cell.angle_alpha   90.00
_cell.angle_beta   90.00
_cell.angle_gamma   90.00
#
_symmetry.space_group_name_H-M   'P 1'
#
loop_
_entity.id
_entity.type
_entity.pdbx_description
1 polymer ?
#
loop_
_entity_poly.entity_id
_entity_poly.type
_entity_poly.pdbx_seq_one_letter_code
_entity_poly.pdbx_strand_id
1 'polypeptide(L)' 'MQATAYTYDPESRSGQVLLDDGTPVPFDAAAFDAGGLRLLRPGQRVRIETETEAEGDAGAGGAARDAGLRITLVTLQTF' A
#
# COMPACT_ATOMS: atom_id res chain seq x y z
N MET A 1 5.82 4.61 2.82
CA MET A 1 4.67 5.37 3.38
C MET A 1 3.82 4.61 4.42
N GLN A 2 2.91 5.30 5.14
CA GLN A 2 1.87 4.70 6.01
C GLN A 2 0.48 4.79 5.36
N ALA A 3 -0.39 3.82 5.63
CA ALA A 3 -1.76 3.77 5.11
C ALA A 3 -2.70 2.97 6.02
N THR A 4 -3.99 2.95 5.68
CA THR A 4 -5.01 2.13 6.36
C THR A 4 -5.67 1.18 5.36
N ALA A 5 -5.74 -0.11 5.67
CA ALA A 5 -6.47 -1.08 4.86
C ALA A 5 -7.94 -0.67 4.69
N TYR A 6 -8.43 -0.61 3.45
CA TYR A 6 -9.80 -0.21 3.14
C TYR A 6 -10.64 -1.38 2.65
N THR A 7 -10.15 -2.10 1.65
CA THR A 7 -10.73 -3.36 1.18
C THR A 7 -9.66 -4.44 1.15
N TYR A 8 -10.09 -5.69 1.33
CA TYR A 8 -9.25 -6.86 1.16
C TYR A 8 -10.10 -8.03 0.69
N ASP A 9 -9.70 -8.64 -0.42
CA ASP A 9 -10.23 -9.90 -0.90
C ASP A 9 -9.23 -11.02 -0.61
N PRO A 10 -9.57 -11.99 0.26
CA PRO A 10 -8.69 -13.10 0.59
C PRO A 10 -8.49 -14.09 -0.58
N GLU A 11 -9.38 -14.14 -1.57
CA GLU A 11 -9.24 -15.04 -2.72
C GLU A 11 -8.17 -14.53 -3.70
N SER A 12 -8.25 -13.25 -4.07
CA SER A 12 -7.28 -12.61 -4.96
C SER A 12 -6.02 -12.11 -4.24
N ARG A 13 -6.07 -12.00 -2.90
CA ARG A 13 -5.06 -11.34 -2.06
C ARG A 13 -4.79 -9.89 -2.47
N SER A 14 -5.79 -9.22 -3.04
CA SER A 14 -5.73 -7.82 -3.46
C SER A 14 -6.71 -6.94 -2.67
N GLY A 15 -6.58 -5.63 -2.84
CA GLY A 15 -7.43 -4.69 -2.14
C GLY A 15 -7.04 -3.25 -2.36
N GLN A 16 -7.50 -2.39 -1.48
CA GLN A 16 -7.17 -0.97 -1.47
C GLN A 16 -6.75 -0.54 -0.07
N VAL A 17 -5.83 0.41 0.00
CA VAL A 17 -5.53 1.17 1.22
C VAL A 17 -5.97 2.61 1.04
N LEU A 18 -6.22 3.30 2.14
CA LEU A 18 -6.39 4.74 2.18
C LEU A 18 -5.09 5.38 2.65
N LEU A 19 -4.58 6.31 1.86
CA LEU A 19 -3.55 7.25 2.32
C LEU A 19 -4.12 8.17 3.41
N ASP A 20 -3.25 8.90 4.11
CA ASP A 20 -3.68 9.78 5.20
C ASP A 20 -4.58 10.96 4.72
N ASP A 21 -4.55 11.29 3.43
CA ASP A 21 -5.47 12.26 2.82
C ASP A 21 -6.81 11.65 2.36
N GLY A 22 -7.01 10.35 2.58
CA GLY A 22 -8.20 9.61 2.20
C GLY A 22 -8.20 9.11 0.75
N THR A 23 -7.12 9.28 -0.01
CA THR A 23 -7.01 8.75 -1.37
C THR A 23 -6.96 7.22 -1.34
N PRO A 24 -7.86 6.51 -2.04
CA PRO A 24 -7.79 5.06 -2.17
C PRO A 24 -6.71 4.66 -3.19
N VAL A 25 -5.86 3.70 -2.83
CA VAL A 25 -4.79 3.19 -3.68
C VAL A 25 -4.87 1.66 -3.73
N PRO A 26 -5.00 1.05 -4.92
CA PRO A 26 -5.04 -0.39 -5.05
C PRO A 26 -3.68 -1.04 -4.83
N PHE A 27 -3.68 -2.23 -4.26
CA PHE A 27 -2.54 -3.14 -4.25
C PHE A 27 -2.95 -4.49 -4.84
N ASP A 28 -2.01 -5.16 -5.49
CA ASP A 28 -2.19 -6.50 -6.04
C ASP A 28 -1.62 -7.58 -5.10
N ALA A 29 -1.79 -8.84 -5.51
CA ALA A 29 -1.29 -9.99 -4.77
C ALA A 29 0.24 -9.94 -4.59
N ALA A 30 0.98 -9.48 -5.60
CA ALA A 30 2.44 -9.44 -5.54
C ALA A 30 2.93 -8.49 -4.44
N ALA A 31 2.33 -7.30 -4.35
CA ALA A 31 2.63 -6.35 -3.29
C ALA A 31 2.24 -6.87 -1.89
N PHE A 32 1.11 -7.58 -1.79
CA PHE A 32 0.66 -8.18 -0.54
C PHE A 32 1.59 -9.32 -0.08
N ASP A 33 1.99 -10.18 -1.01
CA ASP A 33 2.84 -11.34 -0.76
C ASP A 33 4.28 -10.94 -0.40
N ALA A 34 4.79 -9.86 -0.99
CA ALA A 34 6.09 -9.30 -0.64
C ALA A 34 6.19 -8.94 0.85
N GLY A 35 5.06 -8.58 1.50
CA GLY A 35 5.03 -8.20 2.91
C GLY A 35 4.85 -9.35 3.90
N GLY A 36 4.72 -10.59 3.42
CA GLY A 36 4.61 -11.78 4.27
C GLY A 36 3.33 -11.86 5.12
N LEU A 37 2.32 -11.06 4.80
CA LEU A 37 1.03 -11.06 5.50
C LEU A 37 0.19 -12.28 5.10
N ARG A 38 -0.56 -12.82 6.06
CA ARG A 38 -1.53 -13.91 5.79
C ARG A 38 -2.89 -13.37 5.38
N LEU A 39 -3.40 -12.40 6.13
CA LEU A 39 -4.70 -11.75 5.95
C LEU A 39 -4.57 -10.27 6.32
N LEU A 40 -5.50 -9.45 5.83
CA LEU A 40 -5.62 -8.04 6.18
C LEU A 40 -7.04 -7.73 6.64
N ARG A 41 -7.17 -6.95 7.72
CA ARG A 41 -8.48 -6.47 8.17
C ARG A 41 -8.71 -5.05 7.66
N PRO A 42 -9.89 -4.71 7.10
CA PRO A 42 -10.27 -3.31 6.91
C PRO A 42 -10.12 -2.51 8.22
N GLY A 43 -9.56 -1.31 8.12
CA GLY A 43 -9.20 -0.46 9.26
C GLY A 43 -7.82 -0.75 9.87
N GLN A 44 -7.11 -1.79 9.44
CA GLN A 44 -5.77 -2.10 9.93
C GLN A 44 -4.74 -1.08 9.41
N ARG A 45 -3.90 -0.58 10.31
CA ARG A 45 -2.74 0.25 9.95
C ARG A 45 -1.62 -0.59 9.34
N VAL A 46 -1.08 -0.11 8.23
CA VAL A 46 -0.05 -0.79 7.44
C VAL A 46 1.00 0.20 6.95
N ARG A 47 2.21 -0.32 6.73
CA ARG A 47 3.21 0.36 5.94
C ARG A 47 3.11 -0.12 4.49
N ILE A 48 3.25 0.81 3.56
CA ILE A 48 3.35 0.50 2.13
C ILE A 48 4.65 1.05 1.56
N GLU A 49 5.15 0.41 0.52
CA GLU A 49 6.16 0.98 -0.37
C GLU A 49 5.58 1.09 -1.77
N THR A 50 6.08 2.05 -2.52
CA THR A 50 5.64 2.28 -3.90
C THR A 50 6.83 2.23 -4.85
N GLU A 51 6.57 1.99 -6.13
CA GLU A 51 7.62 1.86 -7.16
C GLU A 51 8.60 3.04 -7.13
N THR A 52 8.11 4.27 -6.95
CA THR A 52 8.95 5.48 -6.82
C THR A 52 9.81 5.49 -5.56
N GLU A 53 9.34 4.90 -4.45
CA GLU A 53 10.13 4.78 -3.21
C GLU A 53 11.14 3.63 -3.28
N ALA A 54 10.83 2.55 -4.00
CA ALA A 54 11.70 1.38 -4.15
C ALA A 54 12.93 1.69 -5.03
N GLU A 55 12.81 2.64 -5.95
CA GLU A 55 13.86 2.98 -6.93
C GLU A 55 14.86 4.06 -6.43
N GLY A 56 14.60 4.78 -5.33
CA GLY A 56 15.62 5.68 -4.77
C GLY A 56 15.17 6.62 -3.65
N ASP A 57 16.11 6.84 -2.72
CA ASP A 57 16.18 7.97 -1.78
C ASP A 57 16.37 9.31 -2.54
N ALA A 58 15.35 9.72 -3.29
CA ALA A 58 15.28 11.04 -3.92
C ALA A 58 13.90 11.63 -3.65
N GLY A 59 13.79 12.36 -2.54
CA GLY A 59 12.54 12.95 -2.09
C GLY A 59 11.95 13.95 -3.08
N ALA A 60 10.62 14.01 -3.10
CA ALA A 60 9.81 15.23 -3.11
C ALA A 60 8.35 14.81 -3.05
N GLY A 61 7.64 15.32 -2.04
CA GLY A 61 6.21 15.12 -1.90
C GLY A 61 5.42 15.75 -3.06
N GLY A 62 4.35 15.07 -3.43
CA GLY A 62 3.17 15.67 -4.05
C GLY A 62 3.29 16.05 -5.52
N ALA A 63 3.09 15.08 -6.42
CA ALA A 63 2.34 15.29 -7.67
C ALA A 63 2.30 14.00 -8.50
N ALA A 64 1.24 13.20 -8.35
CA ALA A 64 0.79 12.24 -9.35
C ALA A 64 -0.64 11.80 -9.00
N ARG A 65 -1.61 12.70 -9.14
CA ARG A 65 -3.04 12.33 -8.95
C ARG A 65 -3.56 11.44 -10.09
N ASP A 66 -2.80 11.25 -11.17
CA ASP A 66 -3.19 10.44 -12.34
C ASP A 66 -2.10 9.50 -12.91
N ALA A 67 -0.84 9.59 -12.46
CA ALA A 67 0.14 8.53 -12.72
C ALA A 67 -0.01 7.52 -11.58
N GLY A 68 -0.82 6.48 -11.81
CA GLY A 68 -1.29 5.56 -10.77
C GLY A 68 -0.18 5.10 -9.83
N LEU A 69 -0.26 5.57 -8.57
CA LEU A 69 0.67 5.20 -7.51
C LEU A 69 0.67 3.66 -7.36
N ARG A 70 1.77 3.01 -7.73
CA ARG A 70 1.88 1.54 -7.71
C ARG A 70 2.48 1.08 -6.39
N ILE A 71 1.71 0.35 -5.60
CA ILE A 71 2.18 -0.30 -4.36
C ILE A 71 3.00 -1.55 -4.71
N THR A 72 4.17 -1.69 -4.09
CA THR A 72 5.08 -2.83 -4.27
C THR A 72 5.24 -3.68 -3.01
N LEU A 73 4.84 -3.14 -1.85
CA LEU A 73 4.93 -3.81 -0.56
C LEU A 73 3.78 -3.40 0.35
N VAL A 74 3.18 -4.35 1.07
CA VAL A 74 2.22 -4.09 2.16
C VAL A 74 2.62 -4.88 3.41
N THR A 75 3.07 -4.21 4.47
CA THR A 75 3.50 -4.87 5.73
C THR A 75 2.74 -4.38 6.95
N LEU A 76 2.82 -5.15 8.05
CA LEU A 76 2.42 -4.63 9.36
C LEU A 76 3.21 -3.37 9.68
N GLN A 77 2.52 -2.37 10.24
CA GLN A 77 3.20 -1.30 10.93
C GLN A 77 3.73 -1.85 12.27
N THR A 78 5.04 -2.02 12.38
CA THR A 78 5.73 -2.30 13.64
C THR A 78 6.23 -0.99 14.26
N PHE A 79 6.33 -0.95 15.58
CA PHE A 79 6.80 0.21 16.35
C PHE A 79 8.32 0.42 16.20
#